data_AF-A0A929CPH2-F1
#
_entry.id   AF-A0A929CPH2-F1
#
_cell.length_a   1.000
_cell.length_b   1.000
_cell.length_c   1.000
_cell.angle_alpha   90.00
_cell.angle_beta   90.00
_cell.angle_gamma   90.00
#
_symmetry.space_group_name_H-M   'P 1'
#
loop_
_entity.id
_entity.type
_entity.pdbx_description
1 polymer ?
#
loop_
_entity_poly.entity_id
_entity_poly.type
_entity_poly.pdbx_seq_one_letter_code
_entity_poly.pdbx_strand_id
1 'polypeptide(L)' 'MKDLRIVFMGTPHFAVTILKSLVEHHYNIVGVITAPDKPA' A
#
# COMPACT_ATOMS: atom_id res chain seq x y z
N MET A 1 -22.40 8.51 3.89
CA MET A 1 -21.59 7.29 3.69
C MET A 1 -20.27 7.50 4.41
N LYS A 2 -19.70 6.49 5.08
CA LYS A 2 -18.34 6.61 5.62
C LYS A 2 -17.34 6.50 4.46
N ASP A 3 -16.34 7.38 4.42
CA ASP A 3 -15.22 7.24 3.48
C ASP A 3 -14.55 5.89 3.68
N LEU A 4 -14.35 5.15 2.58
CA LEU A 4 -13.60 3.91 2.59
C LEU A 4 -12.13 4.25 2.93
N ARG A 5 -11.59 3.65 3.98
CA ARG A 5 -10.20 3.84 4.42
C ARG A 5 -9.45 2.52 4.25
N ILE A 6 -8.39 2.55 3.45
CA ILE A 6 -7.64 1.35 3.06
C ILE A 6 -6.30 1.35 3.79
N VAL A 7 -5.94 0.21 4.39
CA VAL A 7 -4.57 -0.06 4.83
C VAL A 7 -3.99 -1.08 3.88
N PHE A 8 -2.86 -0.74 3.25
CA PHE A 8 -2.19 -1.61 2.30
C PHE A 8 -1.04 -2.34 2.99
N MET A 9 -0.98 -3.67 2.85
CA MET A 9 0.08 -4.49 3.47
C MET A 9 0.73 -5.35 2.40
N GLY A 10 2.06 -5.24 2.22
CA GLY A 10 2.75 -6.00 1.19
C GLY A 10 4.27 -5.91 1.25
N THR A 11 4.94 -6.83 0.57
CA THR A 11 6.40 -6.87 0.44
C THR A 11 6.88 -6.29 -0.89
N PRO A 12 8.06 -5.65 -0.94
CA PRO A 12 8.42 -4.73 -2.02
C PRO A 12 8.32 -5.31 -3.44
N HIS A 13 8.70 -6.57 -3.64
CA HIS A 13 8.88 -7.13 -4.99
C HIS A 13 7.57 -7.24 -5.80
N PHE A 14 6.43 -7.40 -5.12
CA PHE A 14 5.11 -7.53 -5.77
C PHE A 14 4.16 -6.41 -5.39
N ALA A 15 4.33 -5.83 -4.19
CA ALA A 15 3.41 -4.86 -3.64
C ALA A 15 3.47 -3.48 -4.33
N VAL A 16 4.61 -3.12 -4.94
CA VAL A 16 4.81 -1.79 -5.55
C VAL A 16 3.83 -1.53 -6.69
N THR A 17 3.62 -2.51 -7.59
CA THR A 17 2.72 -2.34 -8.74
C THR A 17 1.27 -2.14 -8.29
N ILE A 18 0.84 -2.88 -7.26
CA ILE A 18 -0.52 -2.77 -6.72
C ILE A 18 -0.70 -1.45 -6.00
N LEU A 19 0.24 -1.08 -5.13
CA LEU A 19 0.20 0.19 -4.40
C LEU A 19 0.14 1.37 -5.37
N LYS A 20 0.94 1.34 -6.44
CA LYS A 20 0.94 2.38 -7.47
C LYS A 20 -0.43 2.54 -8.12
N SER A 21 -1.05 1.44 -8.55
CA SER A 21 -2.38 1.47 -9.16
C SER A 21 -3.43 2.03 -8.18
N LEU A 22 -3.40 1.63 -6.91
CA LEU A 22 -4.33 2.15 -5.91
C LEU A 22 -4.17 3.67 -5.66
N VAL A 23 -2.93 4.16 -5.68
CA VAL A 23 -2.64 5.60 -5.56
C VAL A 23 -3.09 6.36 -6.81
N GLU A 24 -2.83 5.84 -8.00
CA GLU A 24 -3.23 6.44 -9.29
C GLU A 24 -4.75 6.52 -9.45
N HIS A 25 -5.49 5.55 -8.89
CA HIS A 25 -6.95 5.56 -8.88
C HIS A 25 -7.58 6.36 -7.72
N HIS A 26 -6.78 7.12 -6.97
CA HIS A 26 -7.22 7.97 -5.86
C HIS A 26 -8.01 7.24 -4.76
N TYR A 27 -7.67 5.98 -4.49
CA TYR A 27 -8.19 5.29 -3.32
C TYR A 27 -7.64 5.93 -2.04
N ASN A 28 -8.49 6.04 -1.01
CA ASN A 28 -8.10 6.62 0.27
C ASN A 28 -7.31 5.62 1.12
N ILE A 29 -6.01 5.55 0.84
CA ILE A 29 -5.04 4.71 1.55
C ILE A 29 -4.50 5.51 2.75
N VAL A 30 -4.78 5.03 3.96
CA VAL A 30 -4.43 5.72 5.22
C VAL A 30 -3.20 5.15 5.91
N GLY A 31 -2.62 4.08 5.36
CA GLY A 31 -1.41 3.46 5.89
C GLY A 31 -0.86 2.37 4.98
N VAL A 32 0.45 2.19 5.03
CA VAL A 32 1.19 1.13 4.33
C VAL A 32 2.02 0.35 5.35
N ILE A 33 1.93 -0.98 5.33
CA ILE A 33 2.75 -1.87 6.15
C ILE A 33 3.62 -2.71 5.23
N THR A 34 4.93 -2.66 5.44
CA THR A 34 5.92 -3.48 4.73
C THR A 34 6.77 -4.26 5.73
N ALA A 35 7.39 -5.33 5.25
CA ALA A 35 8.46 -5.97 5.99
C ALA A 35 9.62 -4.97 6.19
N PRO A 36 10.33 -5.03 7.34
CA PRO A 36 11.54 -4.25 7.54
C PRO A 36 12.59 -4.64 6.48
N ASP A 37 13.48 -3.69 6.18
CA ASP A 37 14.60 -3.96 5.28
C ASP A 37 15.45 -5.12 5.83
N LYS A 38 15.80 -6.06 4.95
CA LYS A 38 16.77 -7.09 5.31
C LYS A 38 18.15 -6.42 5.46
N PRO A 39 18.97 -6.83 6.45
CA PRO A 39 20.35 -6.37 6.50
C PRO A 39 21.06 -6.70 5.19
N ALA A 40 21.76 -5.70 4.65
CA ALA A 40 22.51 -5.78 3.41
C ALA A 40 23.79 -6.60 3.55
#